data_AF-A0AA37GH75-F1
#
_entry.id   AF-A0AA37GH75-F1
#
_cell.length_a   1.000
_cell.length_b   1.000
_cell.length_c   1.000
_cell.angle_alpha   90.00
_cell.angle_beta   90.00
_cell.angle_gamma   90.00
#
_symmetry.space_group_name_H-M   'P 1'
#
loop_
_entity.id
_entity.type
_entity.pdbx_description
1 polymer ?
#
loop_
_entity_poly.entity_id
_entity_poly.type
_entity_poly.pdbx_seq_one_letter_code
_entity_poly.pdbx_strand_id
1 'polypeptide(L)'
;MSSPKKKNRPKSLHELFTDLDIPHIQSPPTSPKKRKMMRQDLRSTISKGWPVGSSLDDKQAMTMTIRADDIYLQYAKDQDPQKLFDRAATWLSAIQDKLTDKDNVDLVMKETHDSITRAIFGSNMIERAGLGWDITLHLCQKIFSGEDVTNIPELTPQYESELLEMYRKQVNLKDAPAQYILRGRREIVQHAHAFQYIIHKFVVEQQELTEEIIKETHRILTKGVPIVEEGFNDVAPEKYGGIYRNVPVGAGSTMFTVPHFIPGKMKQLCDNLKTELELAKSRKYIDPFSVAAKYSLEFVQIHPFQDGNGRTCRMILNAILCRYAGIIVPIGEQVEEISEYINIKKQASETMEGHGPYAAFILTRAVTRIRELKKKLAGKRKAT
;
A
#
# COMPACT_ATOMS: atom_id res chain seq x y z
N MET A 1 27.28 55.24 -6.03
CA MET A 1 25.84 55.19 -6.39
C MET A 1 25.46 53.74 -6.65
N SER A 2 24.65 53.17 -5.76
CA SER A 2 24.19 51.77 -5.82
C SER A 2 22.91 51.70 -6.65
N SER A 3 22.90 50.92 -7.73
CA SER A 3 21.68 50.59 -8.48
C SER A 3 20.90 49.50 -7.74
N PRO A 4 19.57 49.64 -7.56
CA PRO A 4 18.80 48.71 -6.75
C PRO A 4 18.63 47.37 -7.48
N LYS A 5 18.92 46.27 -6.77
CA LYS A 5 18.60 44.90 -7.20
C LYS A 5 17.10 44.81 -7.50
N LYS A 6 16.74 44.55 -8.75
CA LYS A 6 15.38 44.15 -9.14
C LYS A 6 15.02 42.88 -8.37
N LYS A 7 14.11 43.00 -7.40
CA LYS A 7 13.41 41.84 -6.82
C LYS A 7 12.65 41.16 -7.97
N ASN A 8 12.98 39.91 -8.26
CA ASN A 8 12.18 39.06 -9.15
C ASN A 8 10.74 39.03 -8.60
N ARG A 9 9.80 39.65 -9.33
CA ARG A 9 8.37 39.43 -9.09
C ARG A 9 8.06 37.96 -9.43
N PRO A 10 7.30 37.24 -8.60
CA PRO A 10 6.80 35.92 -8.99
C PRO A 10 5.94 36.06 -10.25
N LYS A 11 6.24 35.25 -11.27
CA LYS A 11 5.47 35.20 -12.52
C LYS A 11 4.03 34.76 -12.23
N SER A 12 3.07 35.29 -12.97
CA SER A 12 1.65 34.95 -12.77
C SER A 12 1.34 33.58 -13.36
N LEU A 13 0.45 32.82 -12.72
CA LEU A 13 0.06 31.46 -13.10
C LEU A 13 -0.58 31.36 -14.50
N HIS A 14 -1.13 32.47 -15.00
CA HIS A 14 -1.69 32.56 -16.35
C HIS A 14 -0.63 32.45 -17.46
N GLU A 15 0.65 32.67 -17.13
CA GLU A 15 1.79 32.43 -18.02
C GLU A 15 2.25 30.96 -18.02
N LEU A 16 1.74 30.12 -17.11
CA LEU A 16 2.22 28.75 -16.87
C LEU A 16 1.31 27.65 -17.45
N PHE A 17 0.01 27.91 -17.68
CA PHE A 17 -0.93 26.92 -18.17
C PHE A 17 -1.92 27.55 -19.16
N THR A 18 -1.87 27.17 -20.44
CA THR A 18 -2.55 27.85 -21.56
C THR A 18 -3.91 27.27 -21.96
N ASP A 19 -4.24 26.03 -21.57
CA ASP A 19 -5.40 25.30 -22.12
C ASP A 19 -6.42 24.92 -21.03
N LEU A 20 -7.22 25.89 -20.59
CA LEU A 20 -8.26 25.70 -19.56
C LEU A 20 -9.66 25.89 -20.15
N ASP A 21 -10.37 24.79 -20.37
CA ASP A 21 -11.82 24.72 -20.49
C ASP A 21 -12.27 23.42 -19.83
N ILE A 22 -13.26 23.39 -18.91
CA ILE A 22 -14.02 22.18 -18.49
C ILE A 22 -15.09 22.44 -17.39
N PRO A 23 -16.11 21.54 -17.26
CA PRO A 23 -17.31 21.71 -16.42
C PRO A 23 -17.20 21.19 -14.97
N HIS A 24 -18.26 21.47 -14.18
CA HIS A 24 -18.41 21.27 -12.74
C HIS A 24 -18.78 19.83 -12.32
N ILE A 25 -18.09 19.26 -11.30
CA ILE A 25 -18.61 18.14 -10.48
C ILE A 25 -18.27 18.38 -9.00
N GLN A 26 -19.28 18.25 -8.11
CA GLN A 26 -19.11 18.28 -6.65
C GLN A 26 -19.12 16.85 -6.07
N SER A 27 -18.33 16.60 -5.01
CA SER A 27 -18.45 15.40 -4.18
C SER A 27 -18.28 15.73 -2.70
N PRO A 28 -18.96 15.03 -1.77
CA PRO A 28 -18.95 15.36 -0.35
C PRO A 28 -17.71 14.80 0.38
N PRO A 29 -17.19 15.51 1.42
CA PRO A 29 -16.03 15.08 2.22
C PRO A 29 -16.39 14.08 3.33
N THR A 30 -15.42 13.26 3.74
CA THR A 30 -15.47 12.45 4.97
C THR A 30 -15.03 13.28 6.19
N SER A 31 -15.63 13.05 7.36
CA SER A 31 -15.47 13.96 8.51
C SER A 31 -14.09 13.85 9.22
N PRO A 32 -13.49 14.98 9.66
CA PRO A 32 -12.20 15.00 10.38
C PRO A 32 -12.14 14.12 11.63
N LYS A 33 -13.26 13.92 12.33
CA LYS A 33 -13.36 13.03 13.50
C LYS A 33 -13.02 11.58 13.14
N LYS A 34 -13.52 11.08 12.00
CA LYS A 34 -13.28 9.70 11.55
C LYS A 34 -11.79 9.45 11.25
N ARG A 35 -11.10 10.43 10.64
CA ARG A 35 -9.65 10.35 10.35
C ARG A 35 -8.79 10.28 11.61
N LYS A 36 -9.09 11.11 12.61
CA LYS A 36 -8.38 11.10 13.89
C LYS A 36 -8.57 9.79 14.65
N MET A 37 -9.77 9.21 14.59
CA MET A 37 -10.09 7.91 15.18
C MET A 37 -9.25 6.79 14.55
N MET A 38 -9.17 6.69 13.22
CA MET A 38 -8.38 5.62 12.56
C MET A 38 -6.91 5.59 13.01
N ARG A 39 -6.28 6.75 13.21
CA ARG A 39 -4.90 6.84 13.74
C ARG A 39 -4.80 6.39 15.19
N GLN A 40 -5.77 6.77 16.02
CA GLN A 40 -5.84 6.37 17.43
C GLN A 40 -6.10 4.87 17.56
N ASP A 41 -6.95 4.32 16.72
CA ASP A 41 -7.30 2.90 16.72
C ASP A 41 -6.08 2.05 16.33
N LEU A 42 -5.34 2.43 15.27
CA LEU A 42 -4.10 1.74 14.88
C LEU A 42 -3.06 1.79 16.01
N ARG A 43 -2.85 2.96 16.64
CA ARG A 43 -1.95 3.09 17.79
C ARG A 43 -2.37 2.21 18.96
N SER A 44 -3.67 2.18 19.26
CA SER A 44 -4.25 1.31 20.28
C SER A 44 -3.95 -0.16 19.98
N THR A 45 -4.16 -0.60 18.74
CA THR A 45 -3.85 -1.98 18.36
C THR A 45 -2.36 -2.27 18.50
N ILE A 46 -1.45 -1.35 18.14
CA ILE A 46 0.00 -1.54 18.35
C ILE A 46 0.35 -1.69 19.84
N SER A 47 -0.23 -0.84 20.69
CA SER A 47 0.01 -0.87 22.13
C SER A 47 -0.48 -2.14 22.85
N LYS A 48 -1.38 -2.90 22.22
CA LYS A 48 -1.91 -4.17 22.74
C LYS A 48 -1.07 -5.40 22.34
N GLY A 49 0.16 -5.19 21.86
CA GLY A 49 1.09 -6.27 21.51
C GLY A 49 0.95 -6.75 20.06
N TRP A 50 0.95 -5.82 19.10
CA TRP A 50 0.88 -6.09 17.66
C TRP A 50 2.20 -6.65 17.08
N PRO A 51 2.16 -7.65 16.17
CA PRO A 51 0.98 -8.41 15.78
C PRO A 51 0.58 -9.28 16.96
N VAL A 52 -0.71 -9.48 17.21
CA VAL A 52 -1.22 -10.12 18.43
C VAL A 52 -0.43 -11.40 18.76
N GLY A 53 0.47 -11.30 19.75
CA GLY A 53 1.46 -12.32 20.09
C GLY A 53 1.76 -12.35 21.59
N SER A 54 1.74 -13.57 22.13
CA SER A 54 2.14 -14.03 23.48
C SER A 54 1.91 -13.08 24.66
N SER A 55 0.68 -12.99 25.15
CA SER A 55 0.43 -12.67 26.57
C SER A 55 -0.45 -13.76 27.17
N LEU A 56 -0.03 -14.30 28.32
CA LEU A 56 -0.59 -15.49 28.96
C LEU A 56 -1.97 -15.29 29.61
N ASP A 57 -2.54 -14.08 29.59
CA ASP A 57 -3.59 -13.72 30.55
C ASP A 57 -4.95 -13.29 29.97
N ASP A 58 -5.19 -13.37 28.66
CA ASP A 58 -6.53 -13.02 28.12
C ASP A 58 -7.16 -14.14 27.28
N LYS A 59 -8.21 -14.75 27.84
CA LYS A 59 -8.95 -15.93 27.31
C LYS A 59 -9.70 -15.71 25.98
N GLN A 60 -9.40 -14.65 25.22
CA GLN A 60 -10.02 -14.36 23.92
C GLN A 60 -9.05 -13.98 22.79
N ALA A 61 -7.75 -13.78 23.05
CA ALA A 61 -6.75 -13.52 22.01
C ALA A 61 -5.87 -14.76 21.79
N MET A 62 -6.26 -15.66 20.87
CA MET A 62 -5.40 -16.79 20.52
C MET A 62 -4.15 -16.30 19.78
N THR A 63 -3.00 -16.48 20.41
CA THR A 63 -1.68 -16.09 19.90
C THR A 63 -1.19 -17.09 18.85
N MET A 64 -0.67 -16.61 17.72
CA MET A 64 -0.13 -17.46 16.64
C MET A 64 1.39 -17.30 16.53
N THR A 65 2.10 -18.42 16.48
CA THR A 65 3.56 -18.45 16.30
C THR A 65 3.93 -18.32 14.83
N ILE A 66 4.95 -17.53 14.50
CA ILE A 66 5.46 -17.44 13.14
C ILE A 66 6.31 -18.70 12.85
N ARG A 67 5.91 -19.51 11.86
CA ARG A 67 6.60 -20.76 11.45
C ARG A 67 6.70 -20.86 9.93
N ALA A 68 7.85 -21.28 9.43
CA ALA A 68 8.10 -21.41 8.00
C ALA A 68 7.18 -22.46 7.35
N ASP A 69 6.76 -22.16 6.13
CA ASP A 69 6.08 -23.06 5.21
C ASP A 69 7.10 -23.90 4.41
N ASP A 70 6.71 -25.11 4.02
CA ASP A 70 7.57 -26.03 3.27
C ASP A 70 7.80 -25.53 1.82
N ILE A 71 7.05 -24.52 1.37
CA ILE A 71 7.14 -23.91 0.04
C ILE A 71 8.52 -23.32 -0.29
N TYR A 72 9.36 -23.05 0.71
CA TYR A 72 10.68 -22.44 0.51
C TYR A 72 11.79 -23.41 0.12
N LEU A 73 11.57 -24.73 0.27
CA LEU A 73 12.61 -25.76 0.15
C LEU A 73 13.28 -25.86 -1.23
N GLN A 74 12.73 -25.18 -2.26
CA GLN A 74 13.20 -25.27 -3.64
C GLN A 74 13.94 -24.02 -4.17
N TYR A 75 14.00 -22.91 -3.41
CA TYR A 75 14.39 -21.59 -3.96
C TYR A 75 15.63 -20.95 -3.35
N ALA A 76 16.48 -21.75 -2.68
CA ALA A 76 17.75 -21.30 -2.12
C ALA A 76 18.83 -21.13 -3.22
N LYS A 77 18.80 -20.01 -3.97
CA LYS A 77 19.89 -19.69 -4.90
C LYS A 77 21.17 -19.24 -4.17
N ASP A 78 21.04 -18.38 -3.14
CA ASP A 78 22.21 -17.81 -2.42
C ASP A 78 22.02 -17.65 -0.89
N GLN A 79 20.77 -17.65 -0.40
CA GLN A 79 20.44 -17.54 1.01
C GLN A 79 19.50 -18.68 1.40
N ASP A 80 19.76 -19.31 2.54
CA ASP A 80 18.92 -20.34 3.13
C ASP A 80 17.62 -19.69 3.66
N PRO A 81 16.47 -19.92 3.01
CA PRO A 81 15.21 -19.26 3.39
C PRO A 81 14.79 -19.60 4.82
N GLN A 82 15.12 -20.79 5.32
CA GLN A 82 14.83 -21.17 6.70
C GLN A 82 15.59 -20.29 7.68
N LYS A 83 16.89 -20.05 7.45
CA LYS A 83 17.69 -19.15 8.28
C LYS A 83 17.19 -17.70 8.23
N LEU A 84 16.71 -17.24 7.08
CA LEU A 84 16.10 -15.92 6.96
C LEU A 84 14.81 -15.83 7.78
N PHE A 85 13.99 -16.87 7.70
CA PHE A 85 12.76 -16.98 8.45
C PHE A 85 13.01 -16.97 9.96
N ASP A 86 13.92 -17.81 10.43
CA ASP A 86 14.27 -17.91 11.86
C ASP A 86 14.76 -16.56 12.40
N ARG A 87 15.56 -15.83 11.61
CA ARG A 87 15.99 -14.46 11.93
C ARG A 87 14.80 -13.49 12.02
N ALA A 88 13.90 -13.53 11.04
CA ALA A 88 12.70 -12.70 11.03
C ALA A 88 11.85 -12.96 12.28
N ALA A 89 11.52 -14.22 12.55
CA ALA A 89 10.71 -14.62 13.70
C ALA A 89 11.35 -14.18 15.03
N THR A 90 12.65 -14.44 15.20
CA THR A 90 13.40 -14.03 16.39
C THR A 90 13.37 -12.50 16.60
N TRP A 91 13.54 -11.73 15.53
CA TRP A 91 13.56 -10.27 15.64
C TRP A 91 12.18 -9.67 15.83
N LEU A 92 11.13 -10.26 15.25
CA LEU A 92 9.74 -9.86 15.48
C LEU A 92 9.35 -10.05 16.94
N SER A 93 9.66 -11.22 17.53
CA SER A 93 9.45 -11.47 18.96
C SER A 93 10.18 -10.45 19.83
N ALA A 94 11.46 -10.17 19.53
CA ALA A 94 12.23 -9.16 20.27
C ALA A 94 11.71 -7.72 20.11
N ILE A 95 10.95 -7.41 19.05
CA ILE A 95 10.27 -6.12 18.87
C ILE A 95 8.98 -6.10 19.70
N GLN A 96 8.19 -7.18 19.67
CA GLN A 96 6.95 -7.30 20.44
C GLN A 96 7.19 -7.08 21.94
N ASP A 97 8.25 -7.66 22.50
CA ASP A 97 8.61 -7.51 23.92
C ASP A 97 8.85 -6.04 24.33
N LYS A 98 9.23 -5.19 23.38
CA LYS A 98 9.52 -3.77 23.59
C LYS A 98 8.30 -2.85 23.45
N LEU A 99 7.17 -3.37 22.97
CA LEU A 99 5.94 -2.60 22.72
C LEU A 99 5.13 -2.29 23.98
N THR A 100 5.61 -2.69 25.15
CA THR A 100 5.08 -2.26 26.46
C THR A 100 5.41 -0.80 26.77
N ASP A 101 6.46 -0.25 26.14
CA ASP A 101 6.91 1.13 26.30
C ASP A 101 6.22 2.08 25.31
N LYS A 102 5.64 3.18 25.81
CA LYS A 102 4.88 4.14 24.99
C LYS A 102 5.74 4.82 23.91
N ASP A 103 7.01 5.09 24.18
CA ASP A 103 7.90 5.75 23.22
C ASP A 103 8.31 4.79 22.10
N ASN A 104 8.37 3.48 22.39
CA ASN A 104 8.57 2.44 21.41
C ASN A 104 7.33 2.23 20.53
N VAL A 105 6.12 2.27 21.11
CA VAL A 105 4.86 2.26 20.34
C VAL A 105 4.84 3.42 19.34
N ASP A 106 5.30 4.60 19.75
CA ASP A 106 5.28 5.79 18.90
C ASP A 106 6.31 5.74 17.79
N LEU A 107 7.47 5.16 18.09
CA LEU A 107 8.48 4.86 17.09
C LEU A 107 7.96 3.84 16.08
N VAL A 108 7.34 2.75 16.53
CA VAL A 108 6.79 1.72 15.63
C VAL A 108 5.67 2.30 14.78
N MET A 109 4.74 3.08 15.35
CA MET A 109 3.72 3.79 14.58
C MET A 109 4.32 4.69 13.50
N LYS A 110 5.36 5.45 13.83
CA LYS A 110 6.06 6.33 12.87
C LYS A 110 6.69 5.50 11.75
N GLU A 111 7.39 4.42 12.08
CA GLU A 111 8.03 3.54 11.10
C GLU A 111 7.01 2.81 10.22
N THR A 112 5.86 2.43 10.77
CA THR A 112 4.75 1.84 10.00
C THR A 112 4.20 2.85 8.99
N HIS A 113 3.92 4.10 9.39
CA HIS A 113 3.47 5.13 8.45
C HIS A 113 4.52 5.44 7.36
N ASP A 114 5.80 5.47 7.72
CA ASP A 114 6.91 5.68 6.80
C ASP A 114 7.02 4.51 5.79
N SER A 115 6.86 3.26 6.25
CA SER A 115 6.79 2.09 5.37
C SER A 115 5.53 2.07 4.50
N ILE A 116 4.36 2.50 4.99
CA ILE A 116 3.16 2.65 4.14
C ILE A 116 3.40 3.70 3.04
N THR A 117 4.03 4.82 3.38
CA THR A 117 4.37 5.89 2.42
C THR A 117 5.27 5.37 1.30
N ARG A 118 6.33 4.62 1.66
CA ARG A 118 7.21 3.95 0.67
C ARG A 118 6.47 2.92 -0.16
N ALA A 119 5.59 2.12 0.47
CA ALA A 119 4.78 1.15 -0.24
C ALA A 119 3.84 1.81 -1.26
N ILE A 120 3.23 2.95 -0.92
CA ILE A 120 2.40 3.74 -1.85
C ILE A 120 3.25 4.27 -3.01
N PHE A 121 4.41 4.87 -2.70
CA PHE A 121 5.33 5.40 -3.71
C PHE A 121 5.76 4.32 -4.70
N GLY A 122 6.38 3.23 -4.22
CA GLY A 122 6.88 2.17 -5.09
C GLY A 122 5.76 1.47 -5.86
N SER A 123 4.61 1.25 -5.20
CA SER A 123 3.43 0.68 -5.84
C SER A 123 2.87 1.57 -6.95
N ASN A 124 2.98 2.89 -6.84
CA ASN A 124 2.60 3.80 -7.92
C ASN A 124 3.64 3.82 -9.05
N MET A 125 4.94 3.77 -8.73
CA MET A 125 6.02 3.73 -9.73
C MET A 125 5.94 2.48 -10.63
N ILE A 126 5.59 1.32 -10.07
CA ILE A 126 5.37 0.10 -10.85
C ILE A 126 4.29 0.29 -11.92
N GLU A 127 3.20 1.01 -11.60
CA GLU A 127 2.08 1.25 -12.52
C GLU A 127 2.21 2.56 -13.33
N ARG A 128 3.36 3.25 -13.24
CA ARG A 128 3.56 4.59 -13.85
C ARG A 128 2.49 5.61 -13.42
N ALA A 129 2.02 5.49 -12.19
CA ALA A 129 1.03 6.36 -11.56
C ALA A 129 1.70 7.30 -10.55
N GLY A 130 0.96 8.29 -10.06
CA GLY A 130 1.40 9.18 -8.99
C GLY A 130 2.39 10.26 -9.43
N LEU A 131 3.21 10.72 -8.48
CA LEU A 131 4.23 11.75 -8.65
C LEU A 131 5.49 11.34 -7.87
N GLY A 132 6.51 12.21 -7.86
CA GLY A 132 7.77 11.94 -7.19
C GLY A 132 7.66 11.73 -5.67
N TRP A 133 8.77 11.26 -5.10
CA TRP A 133 8.88 10.91 -3.69
C TRP A 133 8.50 12.07 -2.75
N ASP A 134 9.01 13.28 -2.98
CA ASP A 134 8.79 14.42 -2.07
C ASP A 134 7.32 14.83 -1.97
N ILE A 135 6.58 14.75 -3.09
CA ILE A 135 5.14 15.01 -3.11
C ILE A 135 4.40 13.87 -2.43
N THR A 136 4.78 12.62 -2.72
CA THR A 136 4.18 11.43 -2.09
C THR A 136 4.34 11.48 -0.57
N LEU A 137 5.55 11.75 -0.09
CA LEU A 137 5.89 11.87 1.33
C LEU A 137 5.07 12.97 2.01
N HIS A 138 5.02 14.15 1.40
CA HIS A 138 4.26 15.27 1.94
C HIS A 138 2.77 14.97 2.06
N LEU A 139 2.14 14.44 1.00
CA LEU A 139 0.71 14.12 1.00
C LEU A 139 0.38 13.01 2.02
N CYS A 140 1.20 11.96 2.07
CA CYS A 140 1.00 10.88 3.03
C CYS A 140 1.15 11.36 4.48
N GLN A 141 2.11 12.26 4.77
CA GLN A 141 2.27 12.85 6.09
C GLN A 141 1.03 13.62 6.54
N LYS A 142 0.45 14.46 5.66
CA LYS A 142 -0.81 15.18 5.95
C LYS A 142 -1.97 14.20 6.17
N ILE A 143 -2.12 13.18 5.32
CA ILE A 143 -3.21 12.20 5.47
C ILE A 143 -3.08 11.40 6.77
N PHE A 144 -1.88 10.94 7.11
CA PHE A 144 -1.63 10.15 8.32
C PHE A 144 -1.57 10.99 9.59
N SER A 145 -1.37 12.31 9.49
CA SER A 145 -1.55 13.24 10.62
C SER A 145 -3.03 13.44 10.97
N GLY A 146 -3.94 13.17 10.02
CA GLY A 146 -5.39 13.32 10.13
C GLY A 146 -5.93 14.58 9.44
N GLU A 147 -5.07 15.32 8.72
CA GLU A 147 -5.46 16.49 7.94
C GLU A 147 -6.40 16.11 6.79
N ASP A 148 -7.23 17.07 6.40
CA ASP A 148 -8.03 16.93 5.20
C ASP A 148 -7.19 17.25 3.97
N VAL A 149 -6.95 16.23 3.15
CA VAL A 149 -6.25 16.37 1.87
C VAL A 149 -7.22 16.12 0.70
N THR A 150 -8.53 16.06 0.99
CA THR A 150 -9.57 15.78 -0.01
C THR A 150 -9.63 16.88 -1.07
N ASN A 151 -10.05 16.43 -2.27
CA ASN A 151 -10.06 17.13 -3.55
C ASN A 151 -9.94 18.64 -3.45
N ILE A 152 -8.88 19.17 -4.05
CA ILE A 152 -8.79 20.61 -4.27
C ILE A 152 -9.78 20.90 -5.40
N PRO A 153 -10.82 21.73 -5.16
CA PRO A 153 -11.67 22.17 -6.26
C PRO A 153 -10.75 22.92 -7.22
N GLU A 154 -10.63 22.39 -8.42
CA GLU A 154 -9.90 23.02 -9.51
C GLU A 154 -10.43 24.46 -9.64
N LEU A 155 -9.53 25.47 -9.79
CA LEU A 155 -9.87 26.90 -9.92
C LEU A 155 -10.11 27.70 -8.62
N THR A 156 -9.62 27.24 -7.48
CA THR A 156 -9.60 28.04 -6.23
C THR A 156 -8.22 28.66 -5.98
N PRO A 157 -8.08 29.77 -5.22
CA PRO A 157 -6.76 30.23 -4.76
C PRO A 157 -5.96 29.13 -4.04
N GLN A 158 -6.66 28.18 -3.42
CA GLN A 158 -6.10 26.97 -2.83
C GLN A 158 -5.51 26.01 -3.88
N TYR A 159 -6.16 25.86 -5.04
CA TYR A 159 -5.65 25.11 -6.19
C TYR A 159 -4.32 25.66 -6.70
N GLU A 160 -4.25 26.97 -6.89
CA GLU A 160 -3.04 27.65 -7.32
C GLU A 160 -1.90 27.49 -6.30
N SER A 161 -2.20 27.65 -5.01
CA SER A 161 -1.22 27.49 -3.94
C SER A 161 -0.68 26.06 -3.83
N GLU A 162 -1.53 25.05 -3.96
CA GLU A 162 -1.14 23.64 -3.87
C GLU A 162 -0.34 23.19 -5.11
N LEU A 163 -0.70 23.63 -6.32
CA LEU A 163 0.11 23.41 -7.52
C LEU A 163 1.50 24.05 -7.38
N LEU A 164 1.57 25.28 -6.86
CA LEU A 164 2.84 25.95 -6.57
C LEU A 164 3.66 25.22 -5.51
N GLU A 165 3.02 24.64 -4.49
CA GLU A 165 3.70 23.81 -3.49
C GLU A 165 4.28 22.52 -4.11
N MET A 166 3.52 21.83 -4.95
CA MET A 166 4.00 20.64 -5.67
C MET A 166 5.17 20.98 -6.59
N TYR A 167 5.07 22.09 -7.34
CA TYR A 167 6.17 22.61 -8.14
C TYR A 167 7.44 22.86 -7.32
N ARG A 168 7.31 23.49 -6.14
CA ARG A 168 8.45 23.75 -5.25
C ARG A 168 9.12 22.46 -4.77
N LYS A 169 8.37 21.37 -4.62
CA LYS A 169 8.89 20.06 -4.21
C LYS A 169 9.47 19.26 -5.37
N GLN A 170 9.06 19.53 -6.60
CA GLN A 170 9.52 18.79 -7.77
C GLN A 170 9.66 19.71 -8.99
N VAL A 171 10.87 20.27 -9.16
CA VAL A 171 11.17 21.30 -10.17
C VAL A 171 11.00 20.81 -11.61
N ASN A 172 11.18 19.52 -11.88
CA ASN A 172 11.03 18.94 -13.22
C ASN A 172 9.57 18.76 -13.66
N LEU A 173 8.58 19.10 -12.82
CA LEU A 173 7.17 19.18 -13.24
C LEU A 173 6.84 20.44 -14.04
N LYS A 174 7.81 21.35 -14.22
CA LYS A 174 7.61 22.65 -14.88
C LYS A 174 7.04 22.53 -16.30
N ASP A 175 7.41 21.48 -17.02
CA ASP A 175 6.99 21.26 -18.41
C ASP A 175 5.84 20.25 -18.52
N ALA A 176 5.33 19.75 -17.38
CA ALA A 176 4.25 18.77 -17.35
C ALA A 176 2.87 19.46 -17.40
N PRO A 177 1.88 18.89 -18.11
CA PRO A 177 0.52 19.42 -18.12
C PRO A 177 -0.10 19.44 -16.71
N ALA A 178 -0.87 20.48 -16.37
CA ALA A 178 -1.54 20.57 -15.06
C ALA A 178 -2.38 19.32 -14.74
N GLN A 179 -3.12 18.80 -15.74
CA GLN A 179 -3.94 17.60 -15.60
C GLN A 179 -3.12 16.37 -15.20
N TYR A 180 -1.88 16.23 -15.68
CA TYR A 180 -0.98 15.16 -15.27
C TYR A 180 -0.63 15.27 -13.78
N ILE A 181 -0.31 16.48 -13.31
CA ILE A 181 0.03 16.74 -11.90
C ILE A 181 -1.18 16.45 -11.00
N LEU A 182 -2.36 16.92 -11.38
CA LEU A 182 -3.59 16.71 -10.61
C LEU A 182 -3.98 15.24 -10.54
N ARG A 183 -3.88 14.53 -11.67
CA ARG A 183 -4.12 13.09 -11.71
C ARG A 183 -3.14 12.36 -10.80
N GLY A 184 -1.84 12.63 -10.91
CA GLY A 184 -0.82 11.99 -10.07
C GLY A 184 -1.01 12.27 -8.58
N ARG A 185 -1.35 13.51 -8.21
CA ARG A 185 -1.74 13.87 -6.84
C ARG A 185 -2.94 13.04 -6.37
N ARG A 186 -3.99 12.94 -7.20
CA ARG A 186 -5.22 12.20 -6.88
C ARG A 186 -4.91 10.71 -6.68
N GLU A 187 -4.10 10.12 -7.55
CA GLU A 187 -3.63 8.74 -7.43
C GLU A 187 -2.89 8.49 -6.11
N ILE A 188 -2.01 9.39 -5.67
CA ILE A 188 -1.34 9.29 -4.36
C ILE A 188 -2.35 9.34 -3.22
N VAL A 189 -3.24 10.34 -3.21
CA VAL A 189 -4.19 10.56 -2.12
C VAL A 189 -5.18 9.39 -1.99
N GLN A 190 -5.73 8.92 -3.12
CA GLN A 190 -6.66 7.80 -3.09
C GLN A 190 -5.98 6.49 -2.68
N HIS A 191 -4.74 6.28 -3.10
CA HIS A 191 -3.98 5.11 -2.65
C HIS A 191 -3.74 5.15 -1.14
N ALA A 192 -3.37 6.30 -0.58
CA ALA A 192 -3.23 6.46 0.87
C ALA A 192 -4.54 6.17 1.62
N HIS A 193 -5.68 6.66 1.11
CA HIS A 193 -6.98 6.39 1.71
C HIS A 193 -7.40 4.92 1.59
N ALA A 194 -7.15 4.28 0.45
CA ALA A 194 -7.43 2.86 0.25
C ALA A 194 -6.59 1.99 1.20
N PHE A 195 -5.31 2.34 1.38
CA PHE A 195 -4.41 1.67 2.32
C PHE A 195 -4.89 1.83 3.77
N GLN A 196 -5.30 3.04 4.18
CA GLN A 196 -5.89 3.27 5.50
C GLN A 196 -7.15 2.44 5.71
N TYR A 197 -8.02 2.35 4.69
CA TYR A 197 -9.27 1.61 4.76
C TYR A 197 -9.04 0.11 4.97
N ILE A 198 -8.22 -0.53 4.13
CA ILE A 198 -7.97 -1.98 4.25
C ILE A 198 -7.26 -2.33 5.55
N ILE A 199 -6.32 -1.50 6.01
CA ILE A 199 -5.63 -1.71 7.31
C ILE A 199 -6.61 -1.56 8.47
N HIS A 200 -7.48 -0.55 8.43
CA HIS A 200 -8.46 -0.34 9.49
C HIS A 200 -9.46 -1.50 9.55
N LYS A 201 -10.03 -1.92 8.42
CA LYS A 201 -10.98 -3.05 8.39
C LYS A 201 -10.34 -4.38 8.76
N PHE A 202 -9.25 -4.73 8.10
CA PHE A 202 -8.67 -6.07 8.27
C PHE A 202 -7.84 -6.19 9.55
N VAL A 203 -7.15 -5.14 9.97
CA VAL A 203 -6.17 -5.25 11.06
C VAL A 203 -6.63 -4.62 12.37
N VAL A 204 -7.24 -3.44 12.30
CA VAL A 204 -7.72 -2.75 13.51
C VAL A 204 -9.05 -3.33 13.98
N GLU A 205 -10.04 -3.42 13.10
CA GLU A 205 -11.35 -4.01 13.39
C GLU A 205 -11.33 -5.55 13.34
N GLN A 206 -10.21 -6.15 12.94
CA GLN A 206 -10.00 -7.60 12.85
C GLN A 206 -11.02 -8.35 11.97
N GLN A 207 -11.66 -7.67 11.02
CA GLN A 207 -12.62 -8.28 10.10
C GLN A 207 -11.94 -9.31 9.18
N GLU A 208 -12.74 -10.21 8.59
CA GLU A 208 -12.28 -11.08 7.50
C GLU A 208 -12.04 -10.25 6.24
N LEU A 209 -11.08 -10.64 5.39
CA LEU A 209 -10.85 -9.93 4.12
C LEU A 209 -11.85 -10.43 3.06
N THR A 210 -13.04 -9.82 3.03
CA THR A 210 -14.13 -10.20 2.11
C THR A 210 -14.05 -9.51 0.75
N GLU A 211 -14.85 -9.97 -0.20
CA GLU A 211 -15.01 -9.32 -1.51
C GLU A 211 -15.45 -7.85 -1.37
N GLU A 212 -16.32 -7.54 -0.42
CA GLU A 212 -16.80 -6.18 -0.17
C GLU A 212 -15.67 -5.26 0.27
N ILE A 213 -14.79 -5.71 1.18
CA ILE A 213 -13.62 -4.94 1.61
C ILE A 213 -12.68 -4.72 0.43
N ILE A 214 -12.43 -5.75 -0.39
CA ILE A 214 -11.56 -5.63 -1.57
C ILE A 214 -12.16 -4.67 -2.60
N LYS A 215 -13.45 -4.79 -2.91
CA LYS A 215 -14.16 -3.89 -3.85
C LYS A 215 -14.18 -2.46 -3.34
N GLU A 216 -14.41 -2.24 -2.04
CA GLU A 216 -14.41 -0.89 -1.49
C GLU A 216 -13.00 -0.29 -1.43
N THR A 217 -11.99 -1.09 -1.09
CA THR A 217 -10.58 -0.67 -1.20
C THR A 217 -10.26 -0.22 -2.63
N HIS A 218 -10.69 -0.99 -3.63
CA HIS A 218 -10.51 -0.66 -5.05
C HIS A 218 -11.31 0.58 -5.48
N ARG A 219 -12.55 0.74 -5.00
CA ARG A 219 -13.37 1.93 -5.24
C ARG A 219 -12.72 3.20 -4.70
N ILE A 220 -12.17 3.13 -3.49
CA ILE A 220 -11.44 4.26 -2.88
C ILE A 220 -10.20 4.57 -3.72
N LEU A 221 -9.39 3.56 -4.06
CA LEU A 221 -8.15 3.69 -4.84
C LEU A 221 -8.36 4.43 -6.17
N THR A 222 -9.48 4.17 -6.83
CA THR A 222 -9.78 4.66 -8.19
C THR A 222 -10.62 5.94 -8.21
N LYS A 223 -11.05 6.43 -7.04
CA LYS A 223 -11.98 7.55 -6.95
C LYS A 223 -11.46 8.82 -7.65
N GLY A 224 -12.18 9.26 -8.67
CA GLY A 224 -11.85 10.45 -9.47
C GLY A 224 -10.68 10.25 -10.45
N VAL A 225 -10.20 9.02 -10.66
CA VAL A 225 -9.17 8.71 -11.64
C VAL A 225 -9.85 7.99 -12.82
N PRO A 226 -10.06 8.64 -13.97
CA PRO A 226 -10.60 7.95 -15.14
C PRO A 226 -9.54 7.02 -15.77
N ILE A 227 -10.00 5.96 -16.43
CA ILE A 227 -9.16 5.20 -17.36
C ILE A 227 -9.15 5.97 -18.67
N VAL A 228 -7.95 6.34 -19.12
CA VAL A 228 -7.70 7.05 -20.38
C VAL A 228 -6.82 6.15 -21.22
N GLU A 229 -7.34 5.72 -22.36
CA GLU A 229 -6.64 4.85 -23.31
C GLU A 229 -6.78 5.44 -24.72
N GLU A 230 -5.66 5.55 -25.43
CA GLU A 230 -5.65 6.14 -26.77
C GLU A 230 -6.54 5.33 -27.74
N GLY A 231 -7.45 6.01 -28.44
CA GLY A 231 -8.38 5.37 -29.37
C GLY A 231 -9.65 4.80 -28.73
N PHE A 232 -9.82 4.94 -27.42
CA PHE A 232 -11.04 4.53 -26.71
C PHE A 232 -11.67 5.68 -25.93
N ASN A 233 -12.95 5.55 -25.62
CA ASN A 233 -13.63 6.52 -24.75
C ASN A 233 -13.16 6.38 -23.31
N ASP A 234 -12.92 7.50 -22.63
CA ASP A 234 -12.60 7.52 -21.21
C ASP A 234 -13.63 6.76 -20.37
N VAL A 235 -13.14 5.93 -19.45
CA VAL A 235 -13.99 5.21 -18.49
C VAL A 235 -13.97 5.95 -17.17
N ALA A 236 -15.11 6.57 -16.86
CA ALA A 236 -15.31 7.25 -15.58
C ALA A 236 -15.14 6.28 -14.39
N PRO A 237 -14.54 6.72 -13.27
CA PRO A 237 -14.26 5.87 -12.11
C PRO A 237 -15.51 5.22 -11.50
N GLU A 238 -16.67 5.83 -11.62
CA GLU A 238 -17.94 5.27 -11.15
C GLU A 238 -18.36 4.01 -11.91
N LYS A 239 -17.83 3.81 -13.12
CA LYS A 239 -18.14 2.65 -13.98
C LYS A 239 -17.24 1.45 -13.72
N TYR A 240 -16.07 1.63 -13.08
CA TYR A 240 -15.11 0.53 -12.87
C TYR A 240 -14.59 0.40 -11.42
N GLY A 241 -14.67 1.47 -10.62
CA GLY A 241 -14.25 1.49 -9.23
C GLY A 241 -15.09 0.55 -8.36
N GLY A 242 -14.42 -0.44 -7.76
CA GLY A 242 -15.05 -1.53 -7.01
C GLY A 242 -16.00 -2.44 -7.81
N ILE A 243 -15.96 -2.39 -9.14
CA ILE A 243 -16.83 -3.16 -10.04
C ILE A 243 -15.98 -4.15 -10.82
N TYR A 244 -16.33 -5.44 -10.77
CA TYR A 244 -15.62 -6.45 -11.57
C TYR A 244 -15.76 -6.13 -13.06
N ARG A 245 -14.65 -6.25 -13.78
CA ARG A 245 -14.65 -5.98 -15.21
C ARG A 245 -15.55 -6.97 -15.95
N ASN A 246 -16.21 -6.46 -16.98
CA ASN A 246 -16.98 -7.24 -17.94
C ASN A 246 -16.24 -7.41 -19.29
N VAL A 247 -15.05 -6.83 -19.42
CA VAL A 247 -14.20 -6.92 -20.61
C VAL A 247 -12.99 -7.85 -20.38
N PRO A 248 -12.54 -8.60 -21.40
CA PRO A 248 -11.25 -9.29 -21.36
C PRO A 248 -10.09 -8.28 -21.24
N VAL A 249 -9.10 -8.60 -20.41
CA VAL A 249 -7.86 -7.82 -20.30
C VAL A 249 -6.68 -8.80 -20.25
N GLY A 250 -5.50 -8.32 -20.65
CA GLY A 250 -4.27 -9.11 -20.68
C GLY A 250 -3.06 -8.25 -20.36
N ALA A 251 -1.94 -8.91 -20.07
CA ALA A 251 -0.63 -8.28 -19.93
C ALA A 251 0.33 -8.94 -20.90
N GLY A 252 0.85 -8.18 -21.86
CA GLY A 252 1.61 -8.74 -22.98
C GLY A 252 0.78 -9.75 -23.78
N SER A 253 1.30 -10.96 -23.96
CA SER A 253 0.60 -12.06 -24.66
C SER A 253 -0.28 -12.93 -23.76
N THR A 254 -0.33 -12.64 -22.45
CA THR A 254 -1.07 -13.45 -21.48
C THR A 254 -2.42 -12.83 -21.15
N MET A 255 -3.50 -13.57 -21.40
CA MET A 255 -4.86 -13.19 -20.99
C MET A 255 -5.13 -13.56 -19.54
N PHE A 256 -5.79 -12.67 -18.81
CA PHE A 256 -6.26 -12.96 -17.45
C PHE A 256 -7.58 -13.75 -17.46
N THR A 257 -8.10 -14.06 -16.26
CA THR A 257 -9.36 -14.81 -16.11
C THR A 257 -10.50 -14.18 -16.93
N VAL A 258 -11.26 -15.00 -17.66
CA VAL A 258 -12.42 -14.52 -18.43
C VAL A 258 -13.45 -13.88 -17.48
N PRO A 259 -14.04 -12.71 -17.82
CA PRO A 259 -14.96 -11.97 -16.94
C PRO A 259 -16.04 -12.82 -16.26
N HIS A 260 -16.62 -13.75 -17.00
CA HIS A 260 -17.66 -14.66 -16.50
C HIS A 260 -17.24 -15.45 -15.24
N PHE A 261 -15.96 -15.81 -15.12
CA PHE A 261 -15.46 -16.60 -13.98
C PHE A 261 -14.96 -15.74 -12.81
N ILE A 262 -14.85 -14.42 -12.96
CA ILE A 262 -14.29 -13.54 -11.91
C ILE A 262 -15.07 -13.65 -10.59
N PRO A 263 -16.42 -13.56 -10.55
CA PRO A 263 -17.15 -13.65 -9.28
C PRO A 263 -16.88 -14.95 -8.53
N GLY A 264 -16.92 -16.09 -9.24
CA GLY A 264 -16.65 -17.40 -8.64
C GLY A 264 -15.23 -17.53 -8.10
N LYS A 265 -14.23 -17.08 -8.84
CA LYS A 265 -12.83 -17.12 -8.40
C LYS A 265 -12.53 -16.18 -7.25
N MET A 266 -13.12 -14.97 -7.24
CA MET A 266 -12.94 -14.02 -6.13
C MET A 266 -13.59 -14.53 -4.84
N LYS A 267 -14.78 -15.13 -4.94
CA LYS A 267 -15.40 -15.81 -3.80
C LYS A 267 -14.51 -16.92 -3.26
N GLN A 268 -14.01 -17.79 -4.14
CA GLN A 268 -13.11 -18.89 -3.78
C GLN A 268 -11.83 -18.38 -3.12
N LEU A 269 -11.22 -17.30 -3.64
CA LEU A 269 -10.03 -16.69 -3.04
C LEU A 269 -10.29 -16.24 -1.60
N CYS A 270 -11.41 -15.55 -1.35
CA CYS A 270 -11.75 -15.06 -0.01
C CYS A 270 -12.08 -16.22 0.95
N ASP A 271 -12.82 -17.24 0.48
CA ASP A 271 -13.15 -18.43 1.26
C ASP A 271 -11.90 -19.25 1.63
N ASN A 272 -10.97 -19.40 0.68
CA ASN A 272 -9.69 -20.07 0.90
C ASN A 272 -8.84 -19.32 1.93
N LEU A 273 -8.71 -17.99 1.79
CA LEU A 273 -7.97 -17.15 2.74
C LEU A 273 -8.56 -17.29 4.14
N LYS A 274 -9.89 -17.16 4.27
CA LYS A 274 -10.58 -17.35 5.55
C LYS A 274 -10.26 -18.72 6.15
N THR A 275 -10.41 -19.78 5.37
CA THR A 275 -10.16 -21.15 5.83
C THR A 275 -8.71 -21.34 6.28
N GLU A 276 -7.75 -20.85 5.50
CA GLU A 276 -6.33 -20.93 5.82
C GLU A 276 -5.98 -20.16 7.10
N LEU A 277 -6.57 -18.98 7.30
CA LEU A 277 -6.38 -18.20 8.53
C LEU A 277 -7.02 -18.86 9.75
N GLU A 278 -8.20 -19.49 9.62
CA GLU A 278 -8.82 -20.25 10.71
C GLU A 278 -8.02 -21.52 11.06
N LEU A 279 -7.50 -22.23 10.05
CA LEU A 279 -6.57 -23.34 10.26
C LEU A 279 -5.29 -22.87 10.93
N ALA A 280 -4.78 -21.69 10.55
CA ALA A 280 -3.60 -21.10 11.17
C ALA A 280 -3.82 -20.76 12.65
N LYS A 281 -5.02 -20.28 13.01
CA LYS A 281 -5.42 -20.07 14.40
C LYS A 281 -5.52 -21.38 15.17
N SER A 282 -6.18 -22.40 14.60
CA SER A 282 -6.37 -23.69 15.28
C SER A 282 -5.05 -24.42 15.53
N ARG A 283 -4.13 -24.39 14.55
CA ARG A 283 -2.77 -24.95 14.67
C ARG A 283 -1.81 -24.06 15.48
N LYS A 284 -2.21 -22.83 15.79
CA LYS A 284 -1.42 -21.80 16.50
C LYS A 284 -0.11 -21.41 15.80
N TYR A 285 -0.03 -21.53 14.47
CA TYR A 285 1.11 -21.02 13.73
C TYR A 285 0.74 -20.51 12.34
N ILE A 286 1.52 -19.56 11.81
CA ILE A 286 1.36 -19.00 10.47
C ILE A 286 2.71 -18.65 9.85
N ASP A 287 2.78 -18.79 8.54
CA ASP A 287 3.79 -18.12 7.75
C ASP A 287 3.17 -16.87 7.09
N PRO A 288 3.35 -15.68 7.67
CA PRO A 288 2.72 -14.48 7.14
C PRO A 288 3.25 -14.11 5.75
N PHE A 289 4.49 -14.49 5.42
CA PHE A 289 5.13 -14.16 4.15
C PHE A 289 4.62 -15.06 3.03
N SER A 290 4.51 -16.38 3.29
CA SER A 290 3.89 -17.36 2.38
C SER A 290 2.42 -17.01 2.10
N VAL A 291 1.61 -16.80 3.15
CA VAL A 291 0.18 -16.46 3.02
C VAL A 291 0.00 -15.15 2.24
N ALA A 292 0.76 -14.10 2.57
CA ALA A 292 0.65 -12.82 1.86
C ALA A 292 1.03 -12.94 0.38
N ALA A 293 2.10 -13.68 0.06
CA ALA A 293 2.52 -13.91 -1.32
C ALA A 293 1.49 -14.71 -2.11
N LYS A 294 0.95 -15.79 -1.53
CA LYS A 294 -0.07 -16.65 -2.15
C LYS A 294 -1.31 -15.86 -2.58
N TYR A 295 -1.98 -15.22 -1.63
CA TYR A 295 -3.28 -14.58 -1.91
C TYR A 295 -3.16 -13.30 -2.73
N SER A 296 -2.04 -12.57 -2.62
CA SER A 296 -1.80 -11.43 -3.51
C SER A 296 -1.48 -11.88 -4.94
N LEU A 297 -0.78 -13.01 -5.12
CA LEU A 297 -0.54 -13.60 -6.43
C LEU A 297 -1.82 -14.13 -7.06
N GLU A 298 -2.62 -14.91 -6.32
CA GLU A 298 -3.92 -15.40 -6.80
C GLU A 298 -4.84 -14.24 -7.23
N PHE A 299 -4.90 -13.16 -6.43
CA PHE A 299 -5.70 -11.99 -6.76
C PHE A 299 -5.27 -11.35 -8.09
N VAL A 300 -3.97 -11.14 -8.31
CA VAL A 300 -3.50 -10.50 -9.55
C VAL A 300 -3.65 -11.40 -10.78
N GLN A 301 -3.64 -12.73 -10.60
CA GLN A 301 -3.92 -13.70 -11.66
C GLN A 301 -5.42 -13.75 -12.03
N ILE A 302 -6.33 -13.55 -11.07
CA ILE A 302 -7.74 -13.32 -11.37
C ILE A 302 -7.91 -12.00 -12.13
N HIS A 303 -7.20 -10.96 -11.70
CA HIS A 303 -7.24 -9.61 -12.27
C HIS A 303 -8.69 -9.07 -12.37
N PRO A 304 -9.39 -8.93 -11.23
CA PRO A 304 -10.84 -8.79 -11.22
C PRO A 304 -11.36 -7.43 -11.72
N PHE A 305 -10.54 -6.38 -11.72
CA PHE A 305 -10.93 -5.01 -12.09
C PHE A 305 -10.36 -4.61 -13.45
N GLN A 306 -10.88 -3.52 -14.04
CA GLN A 306 -10.41 -3.03 -15.35
C GLN A 306 -9.04 -2.33 -15.27
N ASP A 307 -8.77 -1.62 -14.17
CA ASP A 307 -7.47 -1.04 -13.82
C ASP A 307 -7.27 -1.17 -12.30
N GLY A 308 -6.08 -0.88 -11.76
CA GLY A 308 -5.83 -0.79 -10.32
C GLY A 308 -5.54 -2.13 -9.62
N ASN A 309 -5.50 -3.24 -10.37
CA ASN A 309 -5.25 -4.58 -9.83
C ASN A 309 -3.87 -4.71 -9.18
N GLY A 310 -2.81 -4.18 -9.79
CA GLY A 310 -1.45 -4.26 -9.23
C GLY A 310 -1.33 -3.53 -7.88
N ARG A 311 -1.89 -2.32 -7.79
CA ARG A 311 -1.94 -1.52 -6.56
C ARG A 311 -2.77 -2.21 -5.47
N THR A 312 -3.94 -2.76 -5.84
CA THR A 312 -4.81 -3.51 -4.91
C THR A 312 -4.14 -4.79 -4.40
N CYS A 313 -3.48 -5.55 -5.27
CA CYS A 313 -2.68 -6.73 -4.95
C CYS A 313 -1.63 -6.44 -3.86
N ARG A 314 -0.86 -5.34 -4.02
CA ARG A 314 0.18 -4.94 -3.05
C ARG A 314 -0.40 -4.44 -1.73
N MET A 315 -1.61 -3.86 -1.73
CA MET A 315 -2.35 -3.53 -0.50
C MET A 315 -2.83 -4.79 0.24
N ILE A 316 -3.36 -5.80 -0.47
CA ILE A 316 -3.75 -7.09 0.12
C ILE A 316 -2.54 -7.77 0.77
N LEU A 317 -1.42 -7.86 0.06
CA LEU A 317 -0.15 -8.38 0.58
C LEU A 317 0.23 -7.70 1.89
N ASN A 318 0.25 -6.37 1.88
CA ASN A 318 0.65 -5.60 3.05
C ASN A 318 -0.37 -5.65 4.18
N ALA A 319 -1.67 -5.78 3.92
CA ALA A 319 -2.66 -5.96 4.97
C ALA A 319 -2.44 -7.28 5.74
N ILE A 320 -2.11 -8.36 5.03
CA ILE A 320 -1.76 -9.66 5.63
C ILE A 320 -0.47 -9.57 6.44
N LEU A 321 0.60 -9.01 5.86
CA LEU A 321 1.87 -8.80 6.58
C LEU A 321 1.70 -7.90 7.80
N CYS A 322 0.89 -6.85 7.69
CA CYS A 322 0.65 -5.95 8.80
C CYS A 322 -0.06 -6.72 9.92
N ARG A 323 -1.12 -7.47 9.62
CA ARG A 323 -1.88 -8.23 10.64
C ARG A 323 -1.06 -9.29 11.36
N TYR A 324 -0.26 -10.05 10.63
CA TYR A 324 0.37 -11.26 11.17
C TYR A 324 1.87 -11.14 11.43
N ALA A 325 2.55 -10.13 10.87
CA ALA A 325 3.97 -9.87 11.10
C ALA A 325 4.25 -8.45 11.63
N GLY A 326 3.26 -7.56 11.70
CA GLY A 326 3.46 -6.20 12.22
C GLY A 326 4.37 -5.32 11.38
N ILE A 327 4.51 -5.64 10.11
CA ILE A 327 5.36 -4.92 9.19
C ILE A 327 4.63 -4.59 7.90
N ILE A 328 5.20 -3.62 7.19
CA ILE A 328 4.85 -3.26 5.82
C ILE A 328 6.11 -3.43 4.98
N VAL A 329 5.97 -4.07 3.83
CA VAL A 329 7.03 -4.31 2.85
C VAL A 329 6.73 -3.45 1.61
N PRO A 330 7.44 -2.32 1.45
CA PRO A 330 7.45 -1.59 0.19
C PRO A 330 8.02 -2.45 -0.94
N ILE A 331 7.52 -2.23 -2.15
CA ILE A 331 8.00 -2.86 -3.38
C ILE A 331 7.95 -1.80 -4.48
N GLY A 332 9.03 -1.67 -5.24
CA GLY A 332 9.13 -0.81 -6.41
C GLY A 332 9.74 0.56 -6.13
N GLU A 333 10.54 0.68 -5.07
CA GLU A 333 11.21 1.93 -4.73
C GLU A 333 12.39 2.23 -5.68
N GLN A 334 12.98 1.19 -6.26
CA GLN A 334 14.12 1.25 -7.17
C GLN A 334 13.83 0.50 -8.49
N VAL A 335 14.44 0.91 -9.60
CA VAL A 335 14.18 0.35 -10.94
C VAL A 335 14.55 -1.12 -11.03
N GLU A 336 15.64 -1.52 -10.38
CA GLU A 336 16.11 -2.91 -10.32
C GLU A 336 15.10 -3.78 -9.57
N GLU A 337 14.53 -3.25 -8.48
CA GLU A 337 13.50 -3.95 -7.69
C GLU A 337 12.19 -4.11 -8.47
N ILE A 338 11.79 -3.09 -9.25
CA ILE A 338 10.63 -3.19 -10.15
C ILE A 338 10.83 -4.35 -11.13
N SER A 339 12.02 -4.43 -11.72
CA SER A 339 12.36 -5.48 -12.69
C SER A 339 12.37 -6.87 -12.05
N GLU A 340 12.97 -7.01 -10.86
CA GLU A 340 12.97 -8.26 -10.09
C GLU A 340 11.54 -8.71 -9.75
N TYR A 341 10.72 -7.80 -9.23
CA TYR A 341 9.32 -8.08 -8.88
C TYR A 341 8.48 -8.54 -10.08
N ILE A 342 8.62 -7.87 -11.23
CA ILE A 342 7.90 -8.23 -12.46
C ILE A 342 8.33 -9.62 -12.93
N ASN A 343 9.63 -9.92 -12.90
CA ASN A 343 10.15 -11.22 -13.32
C ASN A 343 9.65 -12.36 -12.42
N ILE A 344 9.65 -12.17 -11.10
CA ILE A 344 9.11 -13.16 -10.15
C ILE A 344 7.63 -13.43 -10.43
N LYS A 345 6.84 -12.38 -10.68
CA LYS A 345 5.41 -12.55 -11.00
C LYS A 345 5.18 -13.29 -12.31
N LYS A 346 6.02 -13.01 -13.31
CA LYS A 346 5.97 -13.70 -14.60
C LYS A 346 6.29 -15.18 -14.44
N GLN A 347 7.39 -15.51 -13.75
CA GLN A 347 7.78 -16.88 -13.46
C GLN A 347 6.69 -17.63 -12.68
N ALA A 348 6.18 -17.05 -11.59
CA ALA A 348 5.13 -17.68 -10.79
C ALA A 348 3.82 -17.93 -11.57
N SER A 349 3.61 -17.23 -12.69
CA SER A 349 2.47 -17.45 -13.59
C SER A 349 2.78 -18.45 -14.71
N GLU A 350 4.05 -18.65 -15.09
CA GLU A 350 4.49 -19.50 -16.20
C GLU A 350 4.95 -20.91 -15.77
N THR A 351 5.63 -21.05 -14.63
CA THR A 351 6.42 -22.25 -14.32
C THR A 351 5.74 -23.27 -13.41
N MET A 352 4.46 -23.09 -13.05
CA MET A 352 3.76 -23.88 -12.02
C MET A 352 4.48 -23.94 -10.64
N GLU A 353 5.55 -23.15 -10.45
CA GLU A 353 6.39 -23.08 -9.25
C GLU A 353 5.64 -22.53 -8.01
N GLY A 354 4.39 -22.11 -8.19
CA GLY A 354 3.53 -21.60 -7.14
C GLY A 354 4.00 -20.25 -6.60
N HIS A 355 3.64 -19.93 -5.36
CA HIS A 355 3.96 -18.65 -4.73
C HIS A 355 5.32 -18.63 -4.01
N GLY A 356 6.08 -19.73 -4.02
CA GLY A 356 7.35 -19.91 -3.30
C GLY A 356 8.42 -18.86 -3.62
N PRO A 357 8.77 -18.61 -4.90
CA PRO A 357 9.72 -17.57 -5.27
C PRO A 357 9.30 -16.18 -4.78
N TYR A 358 8.00 -15.89 -4.88
CA TYR A 358 7.46 -14.62 -4.42
C TYR A 358 7.51 -14.49 -2.91
N ALA A 359 7.17 -15.56 -2.17
CA ALA A 359 7.27 -15.59 -0.71
C ALA A 359 8.72 -15.36 -0.24
N ALA A 360 9.72 -15.94 -0.93
CA ALA A 360 11.14 -15.78 -0.59
C ALA A 360 11.61 -14.32 -0.81
N PHE A 361 11.18 -13.70 -1.91
CA PHE A 361 11.43 -12.28 -2.18
C PHE A 361 10.84 -11.38 -1.09
N ILE A 362 9.58 -11.62 -0.70
CA ILE A 362 8.91 -10.88 0.37
C ILE A 362 9.62 -11.07 1.71
N LEU A 363 10.02 -12.30 2.05
CA LEU A 363 10.77 -12.58 3.28
C LEU A 363 12.10 -11.83 3.31
N THR A 364 12.86 -11.82 2.21
CA THR A 364 14.14 -11.12 2.11
C THR A 364 13.99 -9.61 2.38
N ARG A 365 12.96 -9.01 1.79
CA ARG A 365 12.63 -7.59 2.02
C ARG A 365 12.17 -7.35 3.46
N ALA A 366 11.30 -8.22 3.99
CA ALA A 366 10.81 -8.16 5.35
C ALA A 366 11.95 -8.21 6.38
N VAL A 367 12.90 -9.14 6.24
CA VAL A 367 14.07 -9.29 7.13
C VAL A 367 14.87 -7.98 7.19
N THR A 368 15.05 -7.30 6.06
CA THR A 368 15.76 -6.02 6.02
C THR A 368 15.02 -4.97 6.86
N ARG A 369 13.71 -4.84 6.70
CA ARG A 369 12.87 -3.90 7.45
C ARG A 369 12.79 -4.21 8.94
N ILE A 370 12.62 -5.48 9.30
CA ILE A 370 12.60 -5.94 10.69
C ILE A 370 13.93 -5.61 11.37
N ARG A 371 15.06 -5.84 10.67
CA ARG A 371 16.40 -5.51 11.19
C ARG A 371 16.56 -4.02 11.48
N GLU A 372 16.11 -3.16 10.58
CA GLU A 372 16.20 -1.71 10.72
C GLU A 372 15.34 -1.21 11.89
N LEU A 373 14.10 -1.70 12.00
CA LEU A 373 13.21 -1.37 13.11
C LEU A 373 13.80 -1.81 14.45
N LYS A 374 14.32 -3.05 14.52
CA LYS A 374 15.00 -3.57 15.71
C LYS A 374 16.20 -2.70 16.11
N LYS A 375 17.02 -2.25 15.15
CA LYS A 375 18.15 -1.34 15.41
C LYS A 375 17.69 -0.01 15.99
N LYS A 376 16.65 0.62 15.42
CA LYS A 376 16.09 1.88 15.93
C LYS A 376 15.56 1.74 17.36
N LEU A 377 14.89 0.62 17.65
CA LEU A 377 14.42 0.27 19.00
C LEU A 377 15.54 -0.10 19.99
N ALA A 378 16.74 -0.43 19.51
CA ALA A 378 17.91 -0.70 20.36
C ALA A 378 18.75 0.57 20.62
N GLY A 379 18.82 1.47 19.63
CA GLY A 379 19.57 2.74 19.70
C GLY A 379 19.02 3.77 20.67
N LYS A 380 17.82 3.57 21.24
CA LYS A 380 17.25 4.40 22.32
C LYS A 380 17.85 4.15 23.72
N ARG A 381 18.94 3.37 23.85
CA ARG A 381 19.67 3.28 25.14
C ARG A 381 20.30 4.64 25.48
N LYS A 382 19.54 5.42 26.24
CA LYS A 382 19.84 6.66 26.99
C LYS A 382 21.16 7.36 26.61
N ALA A 383 21.04 8.48 25.91
CA ALA A 383 21.87 9.62 26.25
C ALA A 383 21.46 10.05 27.66
N THR A 384 22.18 9.55 28.67
CA THR A 384 22.12 10.02 30.06
C THR A 384 22.74 11.40 30.17
#